data_AF-A0AAE0VIZ3-F1
#
_entry.id   AF-A0AAE0VIZ3-F1
#
_cell.length_a   1.000
_cell.length_b   1.000
_cell.length_c   1.000
_cell.angle_alpha   90.00
_cell.angle_beta   90.00
_cell.angle_gamma   90.00
#
_symmetry.space_group_name_H-M   'P 1'
#
loop_
_entity.id
_entity.type
_entity.pdbx_description
1 polymer ?
#
loop_
_entity_poly.entity_id
_entity_poly.type
_entity_poly.pdbx_seq_one_letter_code
_entity_poly.pdbx_strand_id
1 'polypeptide(L)'
;MSDVKRGVDLDPNAPVSRVPSQLYWADLAQQELEQAANYHVAGIHTMLCVDTSASVSQGSAWEQIQQFFYEFITGLEDARHESDINIEHVALSLFGGEVKVAQRLTTNYTLVKRAFSLLQPGGPTPLFGGLLMAIAGLSNISTPTCNGIRIRPRIILITDGHPTNSLIVSGPDVGHSEPMV
;
A
#
# COMPACT_ATOMS: atom_id res chain seq x y z
N MET A 1 -39.68 -12.43 31.32
CA MET A 1 -40.37 -12.86 30.08
C MET A 1 -40.83 -11.58 29.39
N SER A 2 -40.39 -11.16 28.22
CA SER A 2 -39.47 -11.72 27.22
C SER A 2 -39.17 -10.58 26.24
N ASP A 3 -37.90 -10.42 25.89
CA ASP A 3 -37.40 -9.57 24.81
C ASP A 3 -38.02 -9.93 23.45
N VAL A 4 -38.35 -8.93 22.64
CA VAL A 4 -38.55 -9.10 21.19
C VAL A 4 -37.63 -8.13 20.46
N LYS A 5 -36.54 -8.71 19.95
CA LYS A 5 -35.54 -8.14 19.05
C LYS A 5 -36.22 -7.62 17.77
N ARG A 6 -35.98 -6.36 17.40
CA ARG A 6 -36.15 -5.92 16.00
C ARG A 6 -34.84 -6.18 15.27
N GLY A 7 -34.77 -7.34 14.61
CA GLY A 7 -33.76 -7.62 13.60
C GLY A 7 -34.09 -6.84 12.34
N VAL A 8 -33.07 -6.22 11.76
CA VAL A 8 -33.08 -5.69 10.40
C VAL A 8 -33.18 -6.88 9.45
N ASP A 9 -34.21 -6.92 8.60
CA ASP A 9 -34.35 -7.93 7.55
C ASP A 9 -33.17 -7.78 6.57
N LEU A 10 -32.23 -8.72 6.66
CA LEU A 10 -31.17 -8.90 5.68
C LEU A 10 -31.74 -9.82 4.58
N ASP A 11 -31.73 -9.33 3.34
CA ASP A 11 -32.04 -10.15 2.16
C ASP A 11 -31.14 -11.40 2.15
N PRO A 12 -31.72 -12.62 2.25
CA PRO A 12 -30.96 -13.86 2.32
C PRO A 12 -30.25 -14.23 1.00
N ASN A 13 -30.48 -13.50 -0.08
CA ASN A 13 -29.92 -13.78 -1.40
C ASN A 13 -28.89 -12.76 -1.90
N ALA A 14 -28.51 -11.76 -1.09
CA ALA A 14 -27.38 -10.90 -1.42
C ALA A 14 -26.07 -11.71 -1.29
N PRO A 15 -25.24 -11.86 -2.34
CA PRO A 15 -23.98 -12.57 -2.23
C PRO A 15 -22.99 -11.70 -1.45
N VAL A 16 -23.01 -11.83 -0.12
CA VAL A 16 -21.92 -11.36 0.73
C VAL A 16 -20.88 -12.47 0.72
N SER A 17 -19.86 -12.38 -0.13
CA SER A 17 -18.70 -13.28 -0.05
C SER A 17 -17.93 -12.96 1.23
N ARG A 18 -18.38 -13.52 2.36
CA ARG A 18 -17.71 -13.45 3.65
C ARG A 18 -16.52 -14.41 3.67
N VAL A 19 -15.44 -14.03 3.01
CA VAL A 19 -14.11 -14.48 3.43
C VAL A 19 -13.69 -13.51 4.55
N PRO A 20 -13.23 -13.99 5.72
CA PRO A 20 -12.69 -13.09 6.74
C PRO A 20 -11.53 -12.32 6.10
N SER A 21 -11.65 -11.01 5.93
CA SER A 21 -10.75 -10.22 5.09
C SER A 21 -9.29 -10.29 5.52
N GLN A 22 -9.01 -10.56 6.80
CA GLN A 22 -7.64 -10.79 7.27
C GLN A 22 -6.99 -12.02 6.63
N LEU A 23 -7.74 -13.11 6.45
CA LEU A 23 -7.26 -14.30 5.73
C LEU A 23 -7.08 -13.99 4.25
N TYR A 24 -8.02 -13.24 3.64
CA TYR A 24 -7.89 -12.81 2.25
C TYR A 24 -6.61 -11.98 2.00
N TRP A 25 -6.35 -10.97 2.85
CA TRP A 25 -5.15 -10.15 2.72
C TRP A 25 -3.88 -10.93 3.02
N ALA A 26 -3.92 -11.89 3.96
CA ALA A 26 -2.80 -12.78 4.23
C ALA A 26 -2.51 -13.70 3.04
N ASP A 27 -3.53 -14.26 2.39
CA ASP A 27 -3.36 -15.12 1.21
C ASP A 27 -2.77 -14.33 0.04
N LEU A 28 -3.24 -13.10 -0.19
CA LEU A 28 -2.69 -12.22 -1.22
C LEU A 28 -1.23 -11.83 -0.91
N ALA A 29 -0.92 -11.55 0.36
CA ALA A 29 0.45 -11.32 0.85
C ALA A 29 1.36 -12.52 0.64
N GLN A 30 0.86 -13.72 0.90
CA GLN A 30 1.58 -14.95 0.67
C GLN A 30 1.87 -15.17 -0.82
N GLN A 31 0.92 -14.90 -1.70
CA GLN A 31 1.13 -14.99 -3.15
C GLN A 31 2.22 -14.02 -3.62
N GLU A 32 2.21 -12.77 -3.15
CA GLU A 32 3.28 -11.82 -3.50
C GLU A 32 4.64 -12.26 -2.96
N LEU A 33 4.68 -12.78 -1.73
CA LEU A 33 5.89 -13.31 -1.11
C LEU A 33 6.51 -14.43 -1.98
N GLU A 34 5.69 -15.35 -2.46
CA GLU A 34 6.13 -16.46 -3.32
C GLU A 34 6.67 -15.96 -4.65
N GLN A 35 6.01 -14.98 -5.26
CA GLN A 35 6.51 -14.38 -6.49
C GLN A 35 7.80 -13.56 -6.27
N ALA A 36 7.99 -13.00 -5.08
CA ALA A 36 9.19 -12.26 -4.68
C ALA A 36 10.35 -13.19 -4.27
N ALA A 37 10.12 -14.49 -4.06
CA ALA A 37 11.13 -15.43 -3.57
C ALA A 37 12.40 -15.51 -4.43
N ASN A 38 12.28 -15.23 -5.72
CA ASN A 38 13.41 -15.27 -6.66
C ASN A 38 14.16 -13.93 -6.79
N TYR A 39 13.73 -12.89 -6.08
CA TYR A 39 14.32 -11.56 -6.15
C TYR A 39 15.22 -11.30 -4.95
N HIS A 40 16.50 -11.66 -5.06
CA HIS A 40 17.49 -11.29 -4.05
C HIS A 40 18.18 -9.98 -4.45
N VAL A 41 17.91 -8.92 -3.70
CA VAL A 41 18.44 -7.58 -3.97
C VAL A 41 19.22 -7.09 -2.75
N ALA A 42 20.42 -6.53 -2.98
CA ALA A 42 21.29 -5.99 -1.95
C ALA A 42 21.37 -4.47 -2.09
N GLY A 43 21.18 -3.74 -0.99
CA GLY A 43 21.17 -2.28 -0.99
C GLY A 43 20.21 -1.71 0.04
N ILE A 44 20.03 -0.39 0.03
CA ILE A 44 18.99 0.25 0.86
C ILE A 44 17.65 -0.03 0.18
N HIS A 45 16.61 -0.38 0.95
CA HIS A 45 15.31 -0.75 0.39
C HIS A 45 14.21 0.14 0.93
N THR A 46 13.42 0.72 0.03
CA THR A 46 12.28 1.57 0.36
C THR A 46 11.05 1.12 -0.41
N MET A 47 9.97 0.85 0.33
CA MET A 47 8.64 0.63 -0.24
C MET A 47 7.81 1.90 -0.09
N LEU A 48 7.39 2.48 -1.21
CA LEU A 48 6.37 3.51 -1.23
C LEU A 48 5.01 2.80 -1.21
N CYS A 49 4.24 3.00 -0.14
CA CYS A 49 2.90 2.44 0.03
C CYS A 49 1.89 3.58 -0.15
N VAL A 50 1.30 3.64 -1.34
CA VAL A 50 0.47 4.77 -1.78
C VAL A 50 -1.01 4.45 -1.62
N ASP A 51 -1.71 5.32 -0.92
CA ASP A 51 -3.17 5.32 -0.88
C ASP A 51 -3.73 5.81 -2.23
N THR A 52 -4.56 4.98 -2.82
CA THR A 52 -5.30 5.25 -4.06
C THR A 52 -6.80 5.05 -3.84
N SER A 53 -7.29 5.24 -2.61
CA SER A 53 -8.72 5.20 -2.29
C SER A 53 -9.50 6.31 -2.99
N ALA A 54 -10.83 6.30 -2.89
CA ALA A 54 -11.62 7.42 -3.37
C ALA A 54 -11.49 8.66 -2.46
N SER A 55 -11.23 8.51 -1.16
CA SER A 55 -11.05 9.63 -0.23
C SER A 55 -9.90 10.56 -0.65
N VAL A 56 -8.79 10.01 -1.15
CA VAL A 56 -7.66 10.83 -1.63
C VAL A 56 -7.95 11.61 -2.92
N SER A 57 -9.01 11.26 -3.64
CA SER A 57 -9.45 12.02 -4.82
C SER A 57 -10.18 13.31 -4.48
N GLN A 58 -10.53 13.51 -3.20
CA GLN A 58 -11.24 14.69 -2.74
C GLN A 58 -10.26 15.84 -2.46
N GLY A 59 -10.59 17.03 -2.97
CA GLY A 59 -9.77 18.22 -2.76
C GLY A 59 -8.44 18.15 -3.50
N SER A 60 -7.34 18.40 -2.79
CA SER A 60 -5.98 18.46 -3.35
C SER A 60 -5.06 17.33 -2.85
N ALA A 61 -5.62 16.30 -2.20
CA ALA A 61 -4.83 15.24 -1.58
C ALA A 61 -4.07 14.43 -2.66
N TRP A 62 -4.73 14.05 -3.75
CA TRP A 62 -4.08 13.32 -4.83
C TRP A 62 -2.94 14.12 -5.47
N GLU A 63 -3.14 15.41 -5.75
CA GLU A 63 -2.09 16.28 -6.29
C GLU A 63 -0.88 16.38 -5.35
N GLN A 64 -1.12 16.45 -4.03
CA GLN A 64 -0.05 16.44 -3.03
C GLN A 64 0.70 15.11 -2.98
N ILE A 65 -0.02 13.98 -3.10
CA ILE A 65 0.59 12.64 -3.19
C ILE A 65 1.47 12.55 -4.44
N GLN A 66 0.97 13.02 -5.58
CA GLN A 66 1.73 13.06 -6.84
C GLN A 66 2.98 13.94 -6.70
N GLN A 67 2.84 15.14 -6.15
CA GLN A 67 3.95 16.07 -5.95
C GLN A 67 5.02 15.46 -5.05
N PHE A 68 4.63 14.94 -3.88
CA PHE A 68 5.54 14.28 -2.94
C PHE A 68 6.26 13.10 -3.60
N PHE A 69 5.53 12.25 -4.33
CA PHE A 69 6.12 11.10 -5.00
C PHE A 69 7.22 11.53 -5.99
N TYR A 70 6.93 12.51 -6.85
CA TYR A 70 7.92 12.94 -7.85
C TYR A 70 9.10 13.68 -7.22
N GLU A 71 8.87 14.50 -6.20
CA GLU A 71 9.95 15.17 -5.45
C GLU A 71 10.84 14.14 -4.74
N PHE A 72 10.24 13.14 -4.09
CA PHE A 72 10.97 12.09 -3.39
C PHE A 72 11.87 11.28 -4.35
N ILE A 73 11.33 10.82 -5.48
CA ILE A 73 12.10 10.06 -6.45
C ILE A 73 13.20 10.91 -7.09
N THR A 74 12.91 12.19 -7.39
CA THR A 74 13.92 13.13 -7.92
C THR A 74 15.05 13.34 -6.91
N GLY A 75 14.73 13.50 -5.62
CA GLY A 75 15.74 13.58 -4.57
C GLY A 75 16.63 12.34 -4.48
N LEU A 76 16.08 11.14 -4.71
CA LEU A 76 16.87 9.91 -4.79
C LEU A 76 17.75 9.83 -6.04
N GLU A 77 17.27 10.34 -7.17
CA GLU A 77 18.07 10.48 -8.40
C GLU A 77 19.26 11.41 -8.16
N ASP A 78 19.04 12.58 -7.58
CA ASP A 78 20.08 13.57 -7.30
C ASP A 78 21.12 13.01 -6.31
N ALA A 79 20.67 12.41 -5.20
CA ALA A 79 21.56 11.80 -4.20
C ALA A 79 22.42 10.66 -4.75
N ARG A 80 21.96 9.95 -5.79
CA ARG A 80 22.72 8.90 -6.48
C ARG A 80 23.85 9.49 -7.34
N HIS A 81 23.65 10.65 -7.95
CA HIS A 81 24.70 11.32 -8.73
C HIS A 81 25.83 11.84 -7.84
N GLU A 82 25.54 12.14 -6.57
CA GLU A 82 26.51 12.67 -5.61
C GLU A 82 27.40 11.59 -4.98
N SER A 83 26.96 10.32 -4.90
CA SER A 83 27.79 9.22 -4.38
C SER A 83 27.35 7.83 -4.84
N ASP A 84 28.32 6.97 -5.18
CA ASP A 84 28.09 5.55 -5.53
C ASP A 84 27.66 4.66 -4.34
N ILE A 85 27.64 5.22 -3.12
CA ILE A 85 27.37 4.49 -1.87
C ILE A 85 25.86 4.40 -1.58
N ASN A 86 25.04 5.21 -2.26
CA ASN A 86 23.61 5.38 -2.00
C ASN A 86 22.71 4.67 -3.04
N ILE A 87 23.02 3.41 -3.38
CA ILE A 87 22.14 2.62 -4.24
C ILE A 87 20.91 2.22 -3.42
N GLU A 88 19.84 3.01 -3.56
CA GLU A 88 18.53 2.75 -2.97
C GLU A 88 17.61 2.07 -4.00
N HIS A 89 17.07 0.92 -3.61
CA HIS A 89 16.05 0.20 -4.34
C HIS A 89 14.69 0.68 -3.88
N VAL A 90 13.88 1.14 -4.83
CA VAL A 90 12.53 1.61 -4.57
C VAL A 90 11.52 0.64 -5.17
N ALA A 91 10.50 0.32 -4.38
CA ALA A 91 9.31 -0.39 -4.79
C ALA A 91 8.08 0.49 -4.59
N LEU A 92 7.01 0.18 -5.32
CA LEU A 92 5.73 0.84 -5.22
C LEU A 92 4.66 -0.22 -4.96
N SER A 93 3.96 -0.06 -3.84
CA SER A 93 2.72 -0.75 -3.51
C SER A 93 1.60 0.27 -3.38
N LEU A 94 0.38 -0.19 -3.60
CA LEU A 94 -0.81 0.63 -3.51
C LEU A 94 -1.90 -0.09 -2.74
N PHE A 95 -2.78 0.70 -2.13
CA PHE A 95 -4.02 0.23 -1.52
C PHE A 95 -5.13 1.23 -1.78
N GLY A 96 -6.32 0.71 -2.08
CA GLY A 96 -7.45 1.51 -2.56
C GLY A 96 -8.50 0.55 -3.12
N GLY A 97 -9.04 0.90 -4.29
CA GLY A 97 -9.84 0.01 -5.13
C GLY A 97 -9.09 -1.25 -5.61
N GLU A 98 -7.76 -1.19 -5.59
CA GLU A 98 -6.90 -2.36 -5.75
C GLU A 98 -5.89 -2.39 -4.60
N VAL A 99 -5.34 -3.58 -4.29
CA VAL A 99 -4.23 -3.73 -3.35
C VAL A 99 -3.19 -4.64 -3.99
N LYS A 100 -1.99 -4.12 -4.28
CA LYS A 100 -0.93 -4.88 -4.96
C LYS A 100 0.44 -4.20 -4.86
N VAL A 101 1.50 -4.94 -5.19
CA VAL A 101 2.81 -4.37 -5.56
C VAL A 101 2.78 -4.01 -7.04
N ALA A 102 2.72 -2.72 -7.35
CA ALA A 102 2.69 -2.22 -8.73
C ALA A 102 4.06 -2.22 -9.40
N GLN A 103 5.13 -2.03 -8.63
CA GLN A 103 6.51 -2.09 -9.11
C GLN A 103 7.39 -2.67 -8.01
N ARG A 104 8.11 -3.75 -8.35
CA ARG A 104 9.10 -4.36 -7.45
C ARG A 104 10.36 -3.50 -7.31
N LEU A 105 11.12 -3.80 -6.26
CA LEU A 105 12.39 -3.14 -5.93
C LEU A 105 13.29 -3.01 -7.15
N THR A 106 13.62 -1.77 -7.49
CA THR A 106 14.45 -1.43 -8.64
C THR A 106 15.22 -0.14 -8.37
N THR A 107 16.36 0.01 -9.03
CA THR A 107 17.12 1.27 -9.11
C THR A 107 16.81 2.05 -10.38
N ASN A 108 15.93 1.51 -11.23
CA ASN A 108 15.41 2.19 -12.40
C ASN A 108 14.16 2.99 -12.01
N TYR A 109 14.39 4.20 -11.55
CA TYR A 109 13.35 5.10 -11.07
C TYR A 109 12.35 5.52 -12.15
N THR A 110 12.72 5.44 -13.43
CA THR A 110 11.78 5.64 -14.56
C THR A 110 10.68 4.59 -14.55
N LEU A 111 10.97 3.33 -14.20
CA LEU A 111 9.95 2.29 -14.07
C LEU A 111 8.99 2.59 -12.93
N VAL A 112 9.51 3.07 -11.79
CA VAL A 112 8.69 3.45 -10.62
C VAL A 112 7.79 4.64 -10.96
N LYS A 113 8.33 5.68 -11.61
CA LYS A 113 7.56 6.84 -12.10
C LYS A 113 6.47 6.43 -13.08
N ARG A 114 6.78 5.52 -14.01
CA ARG A 114 5.80 4.99 -14.97
C ARG A 114 4.70 4.20 -14.27
N ALA A 115 5.03 3.32 -13.33
CA ALA A 115 4.04 2.57 -12.56
C ALA A 115 3.12 3.52 -11.77
N PHE A 116 3.69 4.56 -11.17
CA PHE A 116 2.92 5.57 -10.44
C PHE A 116 1.99 6.39 -11.36
N SER A 117 2.44 6.77 -12.56
CA SER A 117 1.59 7.55 -13.49
C SER A 117 0.34 6.80 -13.98
N LEU A 118 0.29 5.48 -13.81
CA LEU A 118 -0.84 4.63 -14.18
C LEU A 118 -1.87 4.49 -13.05
N LEU A 119 -1.57 5.00 -11.86
CA LEU A 119 -2.47 4.91 -10.72
C LEU A 119 -3.68 5.82 -10.88
N GLN A 120 -4.84 5.30 -10.47
CA GLN A 120 -6.09 6.05 -10.43
C GLN A 120 -6.73 5.90 -9.06
N PRO A 121 -7.06 7.00 -8.37
CA PRO A 121 -7.82 6.96 -7.14
C PRO A 121 -9.20 6.32 -7.33
N GLY A 122 -9.65 5.56 -6.35
CA GLY A 122 -10.99 4.98 -6.31
C GLY A 122 -11.10 3.84 -5.30
N GLY A 123 -12.33 3.40 -5.02
CA GLY A 123 -12.59 2.29 -4.11
C GLY A 123 -12.30 2.58 -2.62
N PRO A 124 -12.37 1.56 -1.75
CA PRO A 124 -12.21 1.72 -0.31
C PRO A 124 -10.75 1.96 0.10
N THR A 125 -10.49 2.19 1.38
CA THR A 125 -9.14 2.38 1.96
C THR A 125 -8.74 1.16 2.84
N PRO A 126 -8.35 0.00 2.26
CA PRO A 126 -8.00 -1.20 3.02
C PRO A 126 -6.57 -1.14 3.57
N LEU A 127 -6.31 -0.21 4.50
CA LEU A 127 -4.96 0.09 5.01
C LEU A 127 -4.20 -1.15 5.54
N PHE A 128 -4.89 -2.06 6.22
CA PHE A 128 -4.28 -3.31 6.70
C PHE A 128 -3.75 -4.18 5.55
N GLY A 129 -4.54 -4.33 4.48
CA GLY A 129 -4.12 -5.05 3.28
C GLY A 129 -2.95 -4.37 2.57
N GLY A 130 -2.98 -3.04 2.49
CA GLY A 130 -1.87 -2.25 1.94
C GLY A 130 -0.55 -2.45 2.67
N LEU A 131 -0.58 -2.43 4.01
CA LEU A 131 0.61 -2.66 4.82
C LEU A 131 1.12 -4.10 4.73
N LEU A 132 0.22 -5.11 4.74
CA LEU A 132 0.63 -6.49 4.51
C LEU A 132 1.30 -6.65 3.13
N MET A 133 0.77 -5.99 2.10
CA MET A 133 1.37 -6.01 0.78
C MET A 133 2.72 -5.35 0.70
N ALA A 134 2.88 -4.20 1.35
CA ALA A 134 4.16 -3.52 1.45
C ALA A 134 5.22 -4.40 2.15
N ILE A 135 4.84 -5.11 3.22
CA ILE A 135 5.73 -6.04 3.93
C ILE A 135 6.09 -7.25 3.07
N ALA A 136 5.11 -7.86 2.40
CA ALA A 136 5.36 -8.98 1.49
C ALA A 136 6.31 -8.58 0.34
N GLY A 137 6.11 -7.40 -0.26
CA GLY A 137 6.98 -6.88 -1.31
C GLY A 137 8.41 -6.53 -0.87
N LEU A 138 8.65 -6.41 0.44
CA LEU A 138 9.98 -6.23 1.04
C LEU A 138 10.55 -7.53 1.62
N SER A 139 9.94 -8.67 1.34
CA SER A 139 10.43 -9.95 1.84
C SER A 139 11.61 -10.46 1.00
N ASN A 140 12.43 -11.34 1.59
CA ASN A 140 13.61 -11.95 0.94
C ASN A 140 14.71 -10.98 0.49
N ILE A 141 14.78 -9.79 1.12
CA ILE A 141 15.82 -8.80 0.86
C ILE A 141 17.00 -8.92 1.83
N SER A 142 18.18 -8.59 1.32
CA SER A 142 19.39 -8.48 2.15
C SER A 142 19.58 -7.04 2.62
N THR A 143 19.80 -6.89 3.93
CA THR A 143 20.02 -5.58 4.56
C THR A 143 21.51 -5.27 4.64
N PRO A 144 22.01 -4.19 4.00
CA PRO A 144 23.42 -3.84 4.06
C PRO A 144 23.79 -3.35 5.46
N THR A 145 25.09 -3.39 5.75
CA THR A 145 25.66 -2.81 6.96
C THR A 145 26.57 -1.66 6.54
N CYS A 146 26.34 -0.47 7.09
CA CYS A 146 27.17 0.71 6.88
C CYS A 146 27.80 1.09 8.22
N ASN A 147 29.14 1.15 8.29
CA ASN A 147 29.89 1.46 9.51
C ASN A 147 29.47 0.64 10.75
N GLY A 148 29.19 -0.66 10.56
CA GLY A 148 28.73 -1.57 11.62
C GLY A 148 27.24 -1.44 11.97
N ILE A 149 26.51 -0.52 11.35
CA ILE A 149 25.07 -0.32 11.54
C ILE A 149 24.29 -0.99 10.41
N ARG A 150 23.40 -1.92 10.76
CA ARG A 150 22.49 -2.56 9.79
C ARG A 150 21.42 -1.57 9.34
N ILE A 151 21.35 -1.30 8.04
CA ILE A 151 20.30 -0.46 7.46
C ILE A 151 19.08 -1.34 7.20
N ARG A 152 17.98 -1.06 7.91
CA ARG A 152 16.73 -1.80 7.74
C ARG A 152 15.92 -1.25 6.55
N PRO A 153 15.10 -2.10 5.92
CA PRO A 153 14.13 -1.66 4.91
C PRO A 153 13.13 -0.69 5.55
N ARG A 154 12.62 0.25 4.76
CA ARG A 154 11.62 1.22 5.22
C ARG A 154 10.37 1.18 4.36
N ILE A 155 9.22 1.41 5.00
CA ILE A 155 7.94 1.62 4.31
C ILE A 155 7.57 3.09 4.55
N ILE A 156 7.33 3.82 3.46
CA ILE A 156 6.79 5.18 3.50
C ILE A 156 5.32 5.08 3.11
N LEU A 157 4.45 5.25 4.11
CA LEU A 157 3.01 5.26 3.92
C LEU A 157 2.56 6.68 3.52
N ILE A 158 1.81 6.78 2.42
CA ILE A 158 1.34 8.04 1.86
C ILE A 158 -0.19 7.95 1.75
N THR A 159 -0.91 8.68 2.60
CA THR A 159 -2.38 8.56 2.77
C THR A 159 -2.96 9.86 3.32
N ASP A 160 -4.27 10.07 3.13
CA ASP A 160 -5.05 11.12 3.78
C ASP A 160 -5.48 10.76 5.22
N GLY A 161 -5.19 9.53 5.67
CA GLY A 161 -5.48 9.06 7.03
C GLY A 161 -6.91 8.61 7.29
N HIS A 162 -7.72 8.34 6.25
CA HIS A 162 -9.11 7.90 6.38
C HIS A 162 -9.29 6.40 6.03
N PRO A 163 -8.91 5.47 6.92
CA PRO A 163 -9.07 4.04 6.65
C PRO A 163 -10.55 3.64 6.66
N THR A 164 -10.94 2.84 5.68
CA THR A 164 -12.21 2.10 5.72
C THR A 164 -12.06 0.85 6.59
N ASN A 165 -13.19 0.27 6.99
CA ASN A 165 -13.17 -1.02 7.66
C ASN A 165 -12.43 -2.06 6.80
N SER A 166 -11.42 -2.72 7.36
CA SER A 166 -10.57 -3.70 6.66
C SER A 166 -11.33 -4.93 6.16
N LEU A 167 -12.58 -5.13 6.58
CA LEU A 167 -13.53 -6.11 6.06
C LEU A 167 -14.08 -5.76 4.67
N ILE A 168 -14.00 -4.49 4.26
CA ILE A 168 -14.47 -4.00 2.97
C ILE A 168 -13.31 -4.12 1.97
N VAL A 169 -13.39 -5.12 1.10
CA VAL A 169 -12.37 -5.43 0.10
C VAL A 169 -12.65 -4.80 -1.27
N SER A 170 -13.87 -4.32 -1.50
CA SER A 170 -14.33 -3.72 -2.75
C SER A 170 -15.60 -2.90 -2.52
N GLY A 171 -15.88 -1.92 -3.39
CA GLY A 171 -17.09 -1.10 -3.32
C GLY A 171 -16.78 0.39 -3.12
N PRO A 172 -17.80 1.22 -2.83
CA PRO A 172 -17.59 2.64 -2.59
C PRO A 172 -16.82 2.87 -1.29
N ASP A 173 -16.06 3.97 -1.26
CA ASP A 173 -15.38 4.45 -0.07
C ASP A 173 -16.39 5.05 0.91
N VAL A 174 -16.94 4.19 1.75
CA VAL A 174 -17.79 4.58 2.87
C VAL A 174 -16.92 4.74 4.10
N GLY A 175 -16.13 5.81 4.14
CA GLY A 175 -15.53 6.28 5.40
C GLY A 175 -16.62 6.39 6.48
N HIS A 176 -16.26 6.13 7.74
CA HIS A 176 -17.19 6.26 8.87
C HIS A 176 -17.72 7.69 8.97
N SER A 177 -18.81 7.99 8.28
CA SER A 177 -19.55 9.24 8.37
C SER A 177 -20.53 9.18 9.55
N GLU A 178 -20.01 8.95 10.76
CA GLU A 178 -20.71 9.42 11.95
C GLU A 178 -19.74 10.21 12.82
N PRO A 179 -19.99 11.51 13.06
CA PRO A 179 -19.32 12.19 14.16
C PRO A 179 -19.69 11.46 15.44
N MET A 180 -18.70 11.05 16.23
CA MET A 180 -18.96 10.68 17.61
C MET A 180 -19.54 11.91 18.31
N VAL A 181 -20.83 11.84 18.62
CA VAL A 181 -21.57 12.80 19.45
C VAL A 181 -20.95 12.86 20.84
#